data_AF-D4JFJ0-F1
#
_entry.id   AF-D4JFJ0-F1
#
_cell.length_a   1.000
_cell.length_b   1.000
_cell.length_c   1.000
_cell.angle_alpha   90.00
_cell.angle_beta   90.00
_cell.angle_gamma   90.00
#
_symmetry.space_group_name_H-M   'P 1'
#
loop_
_entity.id
_entity.type
_entity.pdbx_description
1 polymer ?
#
loop_
_entity_poly.entity_id
_entity_poly.type
_entity_poly.pdbx_seq_one_letter_code
_entity_poly.pdbx_strand_id
1 'polypeptide(L)' 'MKEINITDIEGFQVGHAQDDTNATGCTVIISKEGAVAGVDVRGGGPATRETDLLNPKKYG' A
#
# COMPACT_ATOMS: atom_id res chain seq x y z
N MET A 1 22.19 -3.45 -7.02
CA MET A 1 20.94 -3.48 -6.23
C MET A 1 20.44 -4.92 -6.23
N LYS A 2 19.95 -5.45 -5.11
CA LYS A 2 19.39 -6.81 -5.04
C LYS A 2 17.88 -6.72 -5.06
N GLU A 3 17.24 -7.49 -5.93
CA GLU A 3 15.79 -7.63 -6.00
C GLU A 3 15.34 -8.77 -5.07
N ILE A 4 14.17 -8.61 -4.44
CA ILE A 4 13.50 -9.62 -3.60
C ILE A 4 12.01 -9.60 -3.91
N ASN A 5 11.30 -10.70 -3.65
CA ASN A 5 9.84 -10.69 -3.74
C ASN A 5 9.25 -9.96 -2.54
N ILE A 6 8.14 -9.27 -2.74
CA ILE A 6 7.43 -8.60 -1.64
C ILE A 6 6.95 -9.60 -0.57
N THR A 7 6.69 -10.85 -0.97
CA THR A 7 6.30 -11.94 -0.07
C THR A 7 7.45 -12.48 0.78
N ASP A 8 8.69 -12.11 0.47
CA ASP A 8 9.87 -12.46 1.28
C ASP A 8 9.98 -11.56 2.53
N ILE A 9 9.18 -10.48 2.61
CA ILE A 9 9.12 -9.59 3.76
C ILE A 9 8.14 -10.19 4.79
N GLU A 10 8.70 -10.72 5.88
CA GLU A 10 7.90 -11.27 6.99
C GLU A 10 6.97 -10.23 7.62
N GLY A 11 5.85 -10.69 8.19
CA GLY A 11 4.87 -9.84 8.88
C GLY A 11 3.81 -9.20 7.99
N PHE A 12 3.95 -9.28 6.66
CA PHE A 12 2.96 -8.80 5.70
C PHE A 12 2.24 -9.95 4.98
N GLN A 13 0.96 -9.74 4.68
CA GLN A 13 0.14 -10.59 3.83
C GLN A 13 -0.26 -9.83 2.56
N VAL A 14 -0.27 -10.50 1.42
CA VAL A 14 -0.69 -9.92 0.13
C VAL A 14 -1.93 -10.65 -0.35
N GLY A 15 -2.96 -9.90 -0.73
CA GLY A 15 -4.23 -10.42 -1.22
C GLY A 15 -4.65 -9.74 -2.52
N HIS A 16 -5.30 -10.51 -3.40
CA HIS A 16 -5.82 -10.04 -4.68
C HIS A 16 -7.27 -10.50 -4.85
N ALA A 17 -8.10 -9.62 -5.39
CA ALA A 17 -9.45 -9.94 -5.86
C ALA A 17 -9.65 -9.30 -7.22
N GLN A 18 -10.21 -10.04 -8.17
CA GLN A 18 -10.27 -9.66 -9.58
C GLN A 18 -11.65 -9.98 -10.16
N ASP A 19 -12.13 -9.11 -11.04
CA ASP A 19 -13.27 -9.33 -11.93
C ASP A 19 -12.75 -9.27 -13.38
N ASP A 20 -12.55 -10.44 -13.96
CA ASP A 20 -12.01 -10.58 -15.32
C ASP A 20 -12.99 -10.12 -16.40
N THR A 21 -14.30 -10.13 -16.13
CA THR A 21 -15.31 -9.69 -17.10
C THR A 21 -15.27 -8.18 -17.27
N ASN A 22 -15.13 -7.44 -16.16
CA ASN A 22 -15.09 -5.98 -16.15
C ASN A 22 -13.67 -5.40 -16.14
N ALA A 23 -12.64 -6.25 -16.28
CA ALA A 23 -11.22 -5.87 -16.30
C ALA A 23 -10.82 -4.96 -15.12
N THR A 24 -11.23 -5.33 -13.92
CA THR A 24 -10.97 -4.56 -12.69
C THR A 24 -10.56 -5.47 -11.55
N GLY A 25 -9.95 -4.91 -10.51
CA GLY A 25 -9.51 -5.66 -9.35
C GLY A 25 -8.92 -4.78 -8.25
N CYS A 26 -8.50 -5.43 -7.17
CA CYS A 26 -7.89 -4.79 -6.02
C CYS A 26 -6.75 -5.66 -5.49
N THR A 27 -5.66 -5.00 -5.11
CA THR A 27 -4.55 -5.62 -4.37
C THR A 27 -4.45 -4.96 -3.00
N VAL A 28 -4.29 -5.77 -1.96
CA VAL A 28 -4.13 -5.29 -0.58
C VAL A 28 -2.86 -5.89 0.00
N ILE A 29 -2.12 -5.06 0.72
CA ILE A 29 -1.00 -5.47 1.56
C ILE A 29 -1.42 -5.20 3.01
N ILE A 30 -1.38 -6.23 3.87
CA ILE A 30 -1.88 -6.18 5.25
C ILE A 30 -0.73 -6.50 6.20
N SER A 31 -0.48 -5.62 7.17
CA SER A 31 0.21 -6.00 8.41
C SER A 31 -0.82 -6.19 9.51
N LYS A 32 -0.94 -7.41 10.05
CA LYS A 32 -1.94 -7.74 11.08
C LYS A 32 -1.69 -7.01 12.40
N GLU A 33 -0.41 -6.86 12.75
CA GLU A 33 0.02 -6.21 13.99
C GLU A 33 0.23 -4.69 13.81
N GLY A 34 -0.08 -4.15 12.62
CA GLY A 34 0.23 -2.78 12.23
C GLY A 34 1.67 -2.63 11.72
N ALA A 35 1.96 -1.48 11.11
CA ALA A 35 3.28 -1.14 10.59
C ALA A 35 3.47 0.38 10.59
N VAL A 36 4.73 0.83 10.73
CA VAL A 36 5.08 2.22 10.46
C VAL A 36 4.98 2.45 8.96
N ALA A 37 4.25 3.50 8.55
CA ALA A 37 3.98 3.78 7.14
C ALA A 37 4.25 5.26 6.83
N GLY A 38 4.59 5.51 5.56
CA GLY A 38 4.74 6.83 4.97
C GLY A 38 4.34 6.79 3.50
N VAL A 39 4.07 7.96 2.90
CA VAL A 39 3.65 8.05 1.50
C VAL A 39 4.32 9.22 0.79
N ASP A 40 4.67 9.01 -0.48
CA ASP A 40 5.20 10.04 -1.39
C ASP A 40 4.39 9.97 -2.70
N VAL A 41 3.67 11.05 -3.03
CA VAL A 41 2.81 11.16 -4.21
C VAL A 41 3.45 12.12 -5.19
N ARG A 42 3.94 11.60 -6.32
CA ARG A 42 4.74 12.38 -7.29
C ARG A 42 4.00 12.75 -8.58
N GLY A 43 2.87 12.09 -8.86
CA GLY A 43 2.07 12.37 -10.07
C GLY A 43 1.22 13.63 -9.93
N GLY A 44 0.93 14.31 -11.06
CA GLY A 44 0.17 15.56 -11.08
C GLY A 44 -1.36 15.43 -11.04
N GLY A 45 -1.91 14.22 -11.21
CA GLY A 45 -3.35 13.93 -11.11
C GLY A 45 -3.65 12.72 -10.21
N PRO A 46 -3.28 12.77 -8.92
CA PRO A 46 -3.47 11.64 -8.02
C PRO A 46 -4.93 11.48 -7.58
N ALA A 47 -5.35 10.22 -7.38
CA ALA A 47 -6.63 9.86 -6.75
C ALA A 47 -6.33 9.03 -5.49
N THR A 48 -5.93 9.69 -4.42
CA THR A 48 -5.48 9.06 -3.17
C THR A 48 -6.55 9.13 -2.09
N ARG A 49 -6.40 8.30 -1.07
CA ARG A 49 -7.23 8.31 0.14
C ARG A 49 -6.34 8.25 1.37
N GLU A 50 -6.74 8.93 2.44
CA GLU A 50 -6.09 8.89 3.78
C GLU A 50 -4.61 9.31 3.85
N THR A 51 -4.00 9.84 2.79
CA THR A 51 -2.57 10.18 2.77
C THR A 51 -2.18 11.19 3.83
N ASP A 52 -3.09 12.09 4.22
CA ASP A 52 -2.84 13.08 5.28
C ASP A 52 -2.58 12.42 6.64
N LEU A 53 -3.12 11.22 6.90
CA LEU A 53 -2.86 10.48 8.16
C LEU A 53 -1.42 9.98 8.26
N LEU A 54 -0.70 9.91 7.13
CA LEU A 54 0.69 9.48 7.08
C LEU A 54 1.69 10.64 7.18
N ASN A 55 1.22 11.87 7.45
CA ASN A 55 2.10 13.00 7.72
C ASN A 55 2.79 12.82 9.08
N PRO A 56 4.14 12.74 9.15
CA PRO A 56 4.87 12.50 10.39
C PRO A 56 4.72 13.62 11.44
N LYS A 57 4.17 14.78 11.06
CA LYS A 57 3.94 15.92 11.96
C LYS A 57 2.49 16.05 12.44
N LYS A 58 1.60 15.13 12.06
CA LYS A 58 0.16 15.31 12.31
C LYS A 58 -0.23 15.30 13.80
N TYR A 59 0.51 14.55 14.63
CA TYR A 59 0.20 14.35 16.05
C TYR A 59 1.39 14.69 16.97
N GLY A 60 2.41 15.34 16.43
CA GLY A 60 3.59 15.82 17.16
C GLY A 60 3.49 17.30 17.51
#